data_AF-A0A940FYL9-F1
#
_entry.id   AF-A0A940FYL9-F1
#
_cell.length_a   1.000
_cell.length_b   1.000
_cell.length_c   1.000
_cell.angle_alpha   90.00
_cell.angle_beta   90.00
_cell.angle_gamma   90.00
#
_symmetry.space_group_name_H-M   'P 1'
#
loop_
_entity.id
_entity.type
_entity.pdbx_description
1 polymer ?
#
loop_
_entity_poly.entity_id
_entity_poly.type
_entity_poly.pdbx_seq_one_letter_code
_entity_poly.pdbx_strand_id
1 'polypeptide(L)'
;MNMPQSFTRADAQDVTLDQPQGSSLRRRLAWIALPVLAIAGGYYWMHSGAPAPQAMPTPVVQVSQPLAREVMLWDDYIGRFEAIKSVEVRPRVSGQIVAVHFTDGQIVRAGQPLFTIDPRPFQAALAEANAGVATAQSDLALAKADLDRALRLVSADAVAQSEVDRLKARVQAANAALAGAQARVRSRALDVEFATVRAPIGGRISDRRIDAGNLVAAGDGAAGTLLTTINALDPIYFSFDGSEALFLKAKRANAGQGAPVEIKLQDESGYRWKGTLDFTDNGLDPRSGTIRARAVLQNKDMFLTPGMFGNMRLATGAKVNALLVPDTAIQTDQTRKLLLTVGKDGTVVPKQVVLGPVIDGLRVIRSGIAPTDRVVIVGTQMAAPGGKVDAKAGKIAPDIAQAPQADSAMAPAGQASFAR
;
A
#
# COMPACT_ATOMS: atom_id res chain seq x y z
N MET A 1 26.25 73.79 -3.21
CA MET A 1 25.90 75.22 -3.07
C MET A 1 24.38 75.33 -3.06
N ASN A 2 23.70 76.09 -2.22
CA ASN A 2 24.08 76.94 -1.10
C ASN A 2 22.75 77.31 -0.39
N MET A 3 22.74 77.34 0.94
CA MET A 3 21.79 78.17 1.69
C MET A 3 21.95 79.64 1.27
N PRO A 4 20.94 80.49 1.47
CA PRO A 4 21.01 81.47 2.57
C PRO A 4 19.66 81.61 3.31
N GLN A 5 19.62 81.72 4.63
CA GLN A 5 19.96 82.87 5.51
C GLN A 5 18.85 83.95 5.61
N SER A 6 18.42 84.08 6.86
CA SER A 6 17.64 85.12 7.54
C SER A 6 18.06 86.57 7.25
N PHE A 7 17.13 87.53 7.34
CA PHE A 7 17.39 88.87 7.88
C PHE A 7 16.13 89.56 8.45
N THR A 8 16.41 90.45 9.39
CA THR A 8 15.63 91.12 10.44
C THR A 8 15.21 92.56 10.04
N ARG A 9 14.17 93.13 10.68
CA ARG A 9 13.95 94.57 11.04
C ARG A 9 12.62 94.66 11.81
N ALA A 10 12.52 95.02 13.10
CA ALA A 10 12.94 96.21 13.85
C ALA A 10 12.14 97.49 13.52
N ASP A 11 11.38 97.92 14.53
CA ASP A 11 10.94 99.27 14.96
C ASP A 11 9.92 100.03 14.10
N ALA A 12 8.70 100.37 14.55
CA ALA A 12 8.23 101.12 15.74
C ALA A 12 8.41 102.65 15.64
N GLN A 13 7.28 103.37 15.57
CA GLN A 13 7.03 104.75 16.05
C GLN A 13 5.53 105.04 15.77
N ASP A 14 4.67 105.05 16.79
CA ASP A 14 4.34 106.14 17.72
C ASP A 14 3.51 107.28 17.10
N VAL A 15 2.22 107.30 17.44
CA VAL A 15 1.41 108.53 17.55
C VAL A 15 0.50 108.40 18.77
N THR A 16 0.82 109.19 19.79
CA THR A 16 0.00 109.57 20.96
C THR A 16 -0.97 110.69 20.52
N LEU A 17 -2.09 111.09 21.15
CA LEU A 17 -2.61 111.09 22.52
C LEU A 17 -4.17 111.18 22.44
N ASP A 18 -4.79 110.92 23.60
CA ASP A 18 -5.81 111.78 24.22
C ASP A 18 -7.19 111.15 24.54
N GLN A 19 -7.62 111.38 25.78
CA GLN A 19 -8.92 111.04 26.40
C GLN A 19 -10.07 111.82 25.71
N PRO A 20 -11.41 111.51 25.85
CA PRO A 20 -12.07 111.19 27.13
C PRO A 20 -13.39 110.35 27.12
N GLN A 21 -13.79 110.00 28.35
CA GLN A 21 -15.14 109.96 28.95
C GLN A 21 -16.39 109.60 28.12
N GLY A 22 -16.96 108.44 28.47
CA GLY A 22 -18.34 108.25 28.94
C GLY A 22 -19.53 108.84 28.16
N SER A 23 -20.38 107.97 27.59
CA SER A 23 -21.77 107.77 28.07
C SER A 23 -22.63 106.90 27.14
N SER A 24 -23.54 106.13 27.77
CA SER A 24 -24.73 105.44 27.22
C SER A 24 -24.57 104.03 26.61
N LEU A 25 -24.04 103.13 27.45
CA LEU A 25 -23.77 101.70 27.22
C LEU A 25 -24.98 100.74 27.33
N ARG A 26 -26.24 101.17 27.25
CA ARG A 26 -27.36 100.30 27.72
C ARG A 26 -28.54 100.07 26.79
N ARG A 27 -28.54 100.58 25.55
CA ARG A 27 -29.69 100.39 24.63
C ARG A 27 -29.41 99.67 23.31
N ARG A 28 -28.14 99.38 22.98
CA ARG A 28 -27.78 98.72 21.69
C ARG A 28 -27.30 97.27 21.80
N LEU A 29 -27.14 96.74 23.02
CA LEU A 29 -26.70 95.34 23.27
C LEU A 29 -27.87 94.32 23.32
N ALA A 30 -29.12 94.78 23.40
CA ALA A 30 -30.29 93.89 23.52
C ALA A 30 -30.77 93.26 22.20
N TRP A 31 -30.31 93.76 21.04
CA TRP A 31 -30.75 93.28 19.72
C TRP A 31 -29.77 92.31 19.04
N ILE A 32 -28.61 92.03 19.65
CA ILE A 32 -27.59 91.09 19.12
C ILE A 32 -27.53 89.79 19.94
N ALA A 33 -28.06 89.77 21.17
CA ALA A 33 -28.01 88.59 22.05
C ALA A 33 -29.03 87.49 21.70
N LEU A 34 -30.12 87.82 20.99
CA LEU A 34 -31.21 86.89 20.66
C LEU A 34 -30.90 85.89 19.51
N PRO A 35 -30.20 86.24 18.42
CA PRO A 35 -29.82 85.25 17.40
C PRO A 35 -28.66 84.34 17.81
N VAL A 36 -27.75 84.78 18.68
CA VAL A 36 -26.58 83.98 19.11
C VAL A 36 -26.98 82.85 20.08
N LEU A 37 -27.96 83.10 20.96
CA LEU A 37 -28.49 82.08 21.87
C LEU A 37 -29.34 81.02 21.15
N ALA A 38 -30.01 81.38 20.06
CA ALA A 38 -30.76 80.42 19.23
C ALA A 38 -29.83 79.49 18.43
N ILE A 39 -28.69 80.00 17.95
CA ILE A 39 -27.69 79.19 17.23
C ILE A 39 -26.94 78.26 18.20
N ALA A 40 -26.59 78.74 19.40
CA ALA A 40 -25.95 77.91 20.43
C ALA A 40 -26.90 76.83 20.99
N GLY A 41 -28.18 77.14 21.18
CA GLY A 41 -29.21 76.16 21.57
C GLY A 41 -29.47 75.12 20.49
N GLY A 42 -29.51 75.52 19.22
CA GLY A 42 -29.63 74.60 18.08
C GLY A 42 -28.43 73.67 17.92
N TYR A 43 -27.21 74.17 18.14
CA TYR A 43 -25.99 73.36 18.06
C TYR A 43 -25.91 72.32 19.20
N TYR A 44 -26.31 72.70 20.41
CA TYR A 44 -26.35 71.79 21.56
C TYR A 44 -27.41 70.70 21.39
N TRP A 45 -28.60 71.04 20.87
CA TRP A 45 -29.67 70.06 20.64
C TRP A 45 -29.37 69.10 19.48
N MET A 46 -28.57 69.54 18.49
CA MET A 46 -28.19 68.71 17.34
C MET A 46 -27.01 67.77 17.62
N HIS A 47 -26.24 67.98 18.71
CA HIS A 47 -25.06 67.17 19.05
C HIS A 47 -25.18 66.35 20.35
N SER A 48 -26.28 66.48 21.11
CA SER A 48 -26.51 65.73 22.37
C SER A 48 -27.38 64.48 22.21
N GLY A 49 -27.30 63.83 21.04
CA GLY A 49 -28.08 62.64 20.72
C GLY A 49 -27.35 61.64 19.81
N ALA A 50 -26.02 61.54 19.88
CA ALA A 50 -25.33 60.41 19.27
C ALA A 50 -25.67 59.15 20.09
N PRO A 51 -26.40 58.16 19.53
CA PRO A 51 -26.63 56.92 20.23
C PRO A 51 -25.28 56.26 20.47
N ALA A 52 -25.02 55.82 21.71
CA ALA A 52 -23.90 54.93 21.99
C ALA A 52 -23.95 53.77 20.98
N PRO A 53 -22.84 53.40 20.32
CA PRO A 53 -22.85 52.32 19.37
C PRO A 53 -23.41 51.08 20.06
N GLN A 54 -24.57 50.61 19.58
CA GLN A 54 -25.15 49.35 20.04
C GLN A 54 -24.06 48.29 19.88
N ALA A 55 -23.68 47.65 20.98
CA ALA A 55 -22.76 46.53 20.93
C ALA A 55 -23.37 45.49 19.99
N MET A 56 -22.75 45.33 18.81
CA MET A 56 -23.16 44.33 17.84
C MET A 56 -23.31 42.99 18.57
N PRO A 57 -24.40 42.23 18.34
CA PRO A 57 -24.62 40.96 19.02
C PRO A 57 -23.36 40.10 18.86
N THR A 58 -22.79 39.63 19.97
CA THR A 58 -21.59 38.78 19.91
C THR A 58 -21.93 37.54 19.10
N PRO A 59 -21.21 37.26 18.01
CA PRO A 59 -21.51 36.11 17.17
C PRO A 59 -21.38 34.84 18.00
N VAL A 60 -22.39 33.98 17.91
CA VAL A 60 -22.45 32.71 18.63
C VAL A 60 -21.72 31.65 17.82
N VAL A 61 -20.74 30.99 18.42
CA VAL A 61 -19.96 29.93 17.78
C VAL A 61 -19.97 28.68 18.64
N GLN A 62 -19.86 27.50 18.02
CA GLN A 62 -19.70 26.27 18.76
C GLN A 62 -18.23 25.93 18.91
N VAL A 63 -17.82 25.63 20.13
CA VAL A 63 -16.45 25.22 20.46
C VAL A 63 -16.43 23.83 21.09
N SER A 64 -15.39 23.07 20.78
CA SER A 64 -15.12 21.78 21.43
C SER A 64 -13.63 21.65 21.69
N GLN A 65 -13.29 20.87 22.71
CA GLN A 65 -11.91 20.37 22.84
C GLN A 65 -11.63 19.38 21.70
N PRO A 66 -10.40 19.34 21.16
CA PRO A 66 -10.00 18.35 20.17
C PRO A 66 -10.21 16.94 20.73
N LEU A 67 -10.68 16.03 19.89
CA LEU A 67 -10.85 14.64 20.29
C LEU A 67 -9.46 13.98 20.35
N ALA A 68 -8.98 13.65 21.55
CA ALA A 68 -7.76 12.89 21.72
C ALA A 68 -8.05 11.40 21.50
N ARG A 69 -7.48 10.81 20.44
CA ARG A 69 -7.63 9.39 20.13
C ARG A 69 -6.31 8.80 19.67
N GLU A 70 -6.07 7.58 20.12
CA GLU A 70 -4.98 6.78 19.62
C GLU A 70 -5.31 6.30 18.19
N VAL A 71 -4.54 6.74 17.20
CA VAL A 71 -4.76 6.42 15.78
C VAL A 71 -3.54 5.75 15.16
N MET A 72 -3.79 4.84 14.23
CA MET A 72 -2.75 4.25 13.39
C MET A 72 -2.64 5.08 12.10
N LEU A 73 -1.42 5.46 11.76
CA LEU A 73 -1.15 6.15 10.50
C LEU A 73 -0.99 5.11 9.40
N TRP A 74 -1.62 5.40 8.26
CA TRP A 74 -1.59 4.58 7.07
C TRP A 74 -0.94 5.38 5.95
N ASP A 75 -0.10 4.73 5.16
CA ASP A 75 0.38 5.26 3.89
C ASP A 75 -0.20 4.39 2.76
N ASP A 76 -0.77 5.03 1.74
CA ASP A 76 -1.41 4.37 0.61
C ASP A 76 -0.40 4.06 -0.51
N TYR A 77 -0.56 2.88 -1.10
CA TYR A 77 0.25 2.32 -2.17
C TYR A 77 -0.67 1.65 -3.20
N ILE A 78 -0.19 1.59 -4.43
CA ILE A 78 -0.85 0.85 -5.51
C ILE A 78 0.06 -0.31 -5.87
N GLY A 79 -0.55 -1.45 -6.16
CA GLY A 79 0.19 -2.66 -6.46
C GLY A 79 -0.64 -3.69 -7.19
N ARG A 80 -0.05 -4.86 -7.36
CA ARG A 80 -0.66 -6.00 -8.05
C ARG A 80 -0.56 -7.27 -7.22
N PHE A 81 -1.54 -8.13 -7.37
CA PHE A 81 -1.49 -9.47 -6.83
C PHE A 81 -0.58 -10.36 -7.68
N GLU A 82 0.25 -11.17 -7.03
CA GLU A 82 1.17 -12.10 -7.66
C GLU A 82 1.02 -13.50 -7.02
N ALA A 83 1.14 -14.55 -7.84
CA ALA A 83 1.16 -15.91 -7.30
C ALA A 83 2.40 -16.11 -6.42
N ILE A 84 2.27 -16.81 -5.30
CA ILE A 84 3.43 -17.11 -4.44
C ILE A 84 4.46 -17.97 -5.17
N LYS A 85 3.97 -18.89 -6.01
CA LYS A 85 4.76 -19.76 -6.86
C LYS A 85 4.02 -19.91 -8.19
N SER A 86 4.76 -19.78 -9.28
CA SER A 86 4.28 -20.09 -10.62
C SER A 86 5.24 -21.09 -11.24
N VAL A 87 4.72 -22.22 -11.71
CA VAL A 87 5.53 -23.30 -12.29
C VAL A 87 4.97 -23.66 -13.65
N GLU A 88 5.84 -23.55 -14.66
CA GLU A 88 5.59 -24.08 -16.00
C GLU A 88 5.77 -25.59 -16.02
N VAL A 89 4.75 -26.31 -16.45
CA VAL A 89 4.76 -27.77 -16.53
C VAL A 89 5.24 -28.17 -17.92
N ARG A 90 6.39 -28.84 -17.97
CA ARG A 90 7.03 -29.35 -19.19
C ARG A 90 7.32 -30.85 -19.03
N PRO A 91 7.28 -31.64 -20.12
CA PRO A 91 7.54 -33.06 -20.04
C PRO A 91 9.04 -33.33 -19.89
N ARG A 92 9.40 -34.36 -19.12
CA ARG A 92 10.79 -34.80 -18.96
C ARG A 92 11.20 -35.87 -19.98
N VAL A 93 10.23 -36.49 -20.63
CA VAL A 93 10.41 -37.48 -21.70
C VAL A 93 9.58 -37.08 -22.93
N SER A 94 10.12 -37.31 -24.12
CA SER A 94 9.43 -36.98 -25.38
C SER A 94 8.47 -38.10 -25.77
N GLY A 95 7.31 -37.76 -26.34
CA GLY A 95 6.36 -38.77 -26.79
C GLY A 95 5.00 -38.18 -27.11
N GLN A 96 4.07 -39.03 -27.54
CA GLN A 96 2.71 -38.60 -27.84
C GLN A 96 1.88 -38.50 -26.56
N ILE A 97 1.09 -37.44 -26.41
CA ILE A 97 0.11 -37.33 -25.32
C ILE A 97 -1.06 -38.27 -25.60
N VAL A 98 -1.29 -39.23 -24.71
CA VAL A 98 -2.41 -40.19 -24.78
C VAL A 98 -3.65 -39.66 -24.09
N ALA A 99 -3.49 -38.99 -22.95
CA ALA A 99 -4.61 -38.50 -22.14
C ALA A 99 -4.26 -37.23 -21.37
N VAL A 100 -5.31 -36.42 -21.13
CA VAL A 100 -5.29 -35.22 -20.27
C VAL A 100 -6.23 -35.49 -19.10
N HIS A 101 -5.74 -35.29 -17.86
CA HIS A 101 -6.42 -35.70 -16.62
C HIS A 101 -6.96 -34.54 -15.79
N PHE A 102 -7.05 -33.34 -16.36
CA PHE A 102 -7.56 -32.15 -15.70
C PHE A 102 -8.47 -31.35 -16.62
N THR A 103 -9.28 -30.47 -16.02
CA THR A 103 -10.05 -29.45 -16.74
C THR A 103 -9.33 -28.12 -16.63
N ASP A 104 -9.32 -27.35 -17.72
CA ASP A 104 -8.71 -26.04 -17.79
C ASP A 104 -9.26 -25.12 -16.67
N GLY A 105 -8.37 -24.46 -15.93
CA GLY A 105 -8.75 -23.62 -14.79
C GLY A 105 -9.06 -24.37 -13.49
N GLN A 106 -8.96 -25.70 -13.44
CA GLN A 106 -9.20 -26.49 -12.23
C GLN A 106 -8.16 -26.23 -11.13
N ILE A 107 -8.56 -26.43 -9.87
CA ILE A 107 -7.61 -26.50 -8.74
C ILE A 107 -7.03 -27.90 -8.65
N VAL A 108 -5.71 -28.00 -8.77
CA VAL A 108 -4.96 -29.27 -8.72
C VAL A 108 -4.14 -29.37 -7.44
N ARG A 109 -3.92 -30.60 -6.98
CA ARG A 109 -3.03 -30.90 -5.85
C ARG A 109 -1.64 -31.29 -6.35
N ALA A 110 -0.61 -31.05 -5.53
CA ALA A 110 0.73 -31.56 -5.82
C ALA A 110 0.70 -33.09 -5.99
N GLY A 111 1.38 -33.61 -7.01
CA GLY A 111 1.43 -35.04 -7.35
C GLY A 111 0.24 -35.56 -8.18
N GLN A 112 -0.81 -34.75 -8.39
CA GLN A 112 -1.95 -35.13 -9.23
C GLN A 112 -1.49 -35.35 -10.69
N PRO A 113 -1.90 -36.46 -11.34
CA PRO A 113 -1.59 -36.69 -12.75
C PRO A 113 -2.28 -35.62 -13.61
N LEU A 114 -1.55 -35.07 -14.58
CA LEU A 114 -2.03 -34.02 -15.49
C LEU A 114 -2.07 -34.53 -16.92
N PHE A 115 -0.98 -35.16 -17.37
CA PHE A 115 -0.88 -35.73 -18.72
C PHE A 115 -0.29 -37.14 -18.65
N THR A 116 -0.73 -38.00 -19.56
CA THR A 116 -0.09 -39.29 -19.84
C THR A 116 0.54 -39.24 -21.21
N ILE A 117 1.85 -39.42 -21.25
CA ILE A 117 2.65 -39.66 -22.46
C ILE A 117 2.63 -41.17 -22.71
N ASP A 118 2.62 -41.60 -23.98
CA ASP A 118 2.63 -43.02 -24.34
C ASP A 118 3.76 -43.78 -23.63
N PRO A 119 3.44 -44.67 -22.67
CA PRO A 119 4.46 -45.34 -21.88
C PRO A 119 5.09 -46.54 -22.61
N ARG A 120 4.51 -47.00 -23.73
CA ARG A 120 4.90 -48.27 -24.38
C ARG A 120 6.38 -48.31 -24.79
N PRO A 121 6.98 -47.27 -25.40
CA PRO A 121 8.40 -47.28 -25.74
C PRO A 121 9.30 -47.36 -24.50
N PHE A 122 8.92 -46.68 -23.42
CA PHE A 122 9.69 -46.67 -22.17
C PHE A 122 9.58 -48.01 -21.43
N GLN A 123 8.39 -48.63 -21.43
CA GLN A 123 8.19 -49.95 -20.87
C GLN A 123 8.99 -51.02 -21.61
N ALA A 124 9.05 -50.95 -22.95
CA ALA A 124 9.88 -51.83 -23.76
C ALA A 124 11.37 -51.68 -23.43
N ALA A 125 11.86 -50.43 -23.33
CA ALA A 125 13.25 -50.15 -22.96
C ALA A 125 13.59 -50.61 -21.53
N LEU A 126 12.63 -50.51 -20.59
CA LEU A 126 12.79 -51.04 -19.23
C LEU A 126 12.86 -52.58 -19.23
N ALA A 127 12.01 -53.25 -20.03
CA ALA A 127 12.05 -54.69 -20.18
C ALA A 127 13.38 -55.18 -20.75
N GLU A 128 13.93 -54.49 -21.76
CA GLU A 128 15.26 -54.76 -22.31
C GLU A 128 16.37 -54.59 -21.24
N ALA A 129 16.32 -53.49 -20.47
CA ALA A 129 17.29 -53.26 -19.40
C ALA A 129 17.24 -54.35 -18.31
N ASN A 130 16.03 -54.83 -17.97
CA ASN A 130 15.85 -55.93 -17.01
C ASN A 130 16.45 -57.24 -17.53
N ALA A 131 16.29 -57.54 -18.83
CA ALA A 131 16.96 -58.68 -19.46
C ALA A 131 18.49 -58.55 -19.37
N GLY A 132 19.03 -57.34 -19.56
CA GLY A 132 20.46 -57.07 -19.37
C GLY A 132 20.96 -57.35 -17.94
N VAL A 133 20.15 -57.07 -16.91
CA VAL A 133 20.47 -57.45 -15.52
C VAL A 133 20.49 -58.97 -15.36
N ALA A 134 19.51 -59.68 -15.92
CA ALA A 134 19.46 -61.14 -15.84
C ALA A 134 20.69 -61.80 -16.50
N THR A 135 21.14 -61.29 -17.64
CA THR A 135 22.39 -61.73 -18.29
C THR A 135 23.59 -61.47 -17.38
N ALA A 136 23.76 -60.24 -16.88
CA ALA A 136 24.89 -59.90 -16.02
C ALA A 136 24.91 -60.68 -14.70
N GLN A 137 23.74 -61.01 -14.15
CA GLN A 137 23.62 -61.89 -12.98
C GLN A 137 24.10 -63.31 -13.29
N SER A 138 23.73 -63.84 -14.46
CA SER A 138 24.14 -65.17 -14.91
C SER A 138 25.67 -65.24 -15.11
N ASP A 139 26.24 -64.20 -15.73
CA ASP A 139 27.70 -64.10 -15.94
C ASP A 139 28.46 -64.01 -14.62
N LEU A 140 27.95 -63.24 -13.66
CA LEU A 140 28.53 -63.16 -12.32
C LEU A 140 28.45 -64.50 -11.58
N ALA A 141 27.33 -65.22 -11.70
CA ALA A 141 27.18 -66.54 -11.09
C ALA A 141 28.17 -67.55 -11.68
N LEU A 142 28.34 -67.54 -13.00
CA LEU A 142 29.34 -68.37 -13.68
C LEU A 142 30.77 -68.02 -13.23
N ALA A 143 31.12 -66.73 -13.23
CA ALA A 143 32.46 -66.28 -12.81
C ALA A 143 32.77 -66.66 -11.36
N LYS A 144 31.79 -66.58 -10.46
CA LYS A 144 31.93 -67.03 -9.06
C LYS A 144 32.12 -68.54 -8.98
N ALA A 145 31.32 -69.32 -9.73
CA ALA A 145 31.44 -70.78 -9.74
C ALA A 145 32.81 -71.24 -10.29
N ASP A 146 33.35 -70.56 -11.29
CA ASP A 146 34.68 -70.82 -11.84
C ASP A 146 35.78 -70.50 -10.83
N LEU A 147 35.69 -69.35 -10.15
CA LEU A 147 36.62 -68.98 -9.08
C LEU A 147 36.58 -69.99 -7.93
N ASP A 148 35.38 -70.35 -7.45
CA ASP A 148 35.20 -71.32 -6.37
C ASP A 148 35.79 -72.69 -6.74
N ARG A 149 35.64 -73.10 -8.02
CA ARG A 149 36.26 -74.33 -8.53
C ARG A 149 37.78 -74.23 -8.51
N ALA A 150 38.36 -73.13 -8.99
CA ALA A 150 39.81 -72.94 -9.00
C ALA A 150 40.41 -72.90 -7.58
N LEU A 151 39.73 -72.24 -6.63
CA LEU A 151 40.16 -72.20 -5.23
C LEU A 151 40.22 -73.59 -4.58
N ARG A 152 39.27 -74.48 -4.88
CA ARG A 152 39.31 -75.88 -4.41
C ARG A 152 40.44 -76.72 -5.02
N LEU A 153 40.91 -76.35 -6.21
CA LEU A 153 41.98 -77.07 -6.90
C LEU A 153 43.38 -76.54 -6.54
N VAL A 154 43.50 -75.26 -6.15
CA VAL A 154 44.75 -74.70 -5.64
C VAL A 154 45.20 -75.38 -4.34
N SER A 155 44.27 -75.74 -3.45
CA SER A 155 44.61 -76.52 -2.24
C SER A 155 45.18 -77.92 -2.53
N ALA A 156 45.06 -78.39 -3.78
CA ALA A 156 45.60 -79.66 -4.24
C ALA A 156 46.79 -79.48 -5.22
N ASP A 157 47.42 -78.29 -5.26
CA ASP A 157 48.51 -77.91 -6.20
C ASP A 157 48.17 -78.09 -7.69
N ALA A 158 46.87 -78.14 -8.04
CA ALA A 158 46.40 -78.46 -9.39
C ALA A 158 46.17 -77.22 -10.29
N VAL A 159 46.32 -76.00 -9.77
CA VAL A 159 46.09 -74.73 -10.50
C VAL A 159 47.12 -73.67 -10.09
N ALA A 160 47.61 -72.88 -11.05
CA ALA A 160 48.55 -71.78 -10.80
C ALA A 160 47.88 -70.58 -10.09
N GLN A 161 48.60 -69.91 -9.20
CA GLN A 161 48.11 -68.72 -8.49
C GLN A 161 47.66 -67.59 -9.44
N SER A 162 48.37 -67.41 -10.56
CA SER A 162 48.04 -66.43 -11.59
C SER A 162 46.65 -66.66 -12.21
N GLU A 163 46.20 -67.91 -12.30
CA GLU A 163 44.87 -68.26 -12.81
C GLU A 163 43.77 -67.88 -11.82
N VAL A 164 44.00 -68.10 -10.52
CA VAL A 164 43.08 -67.64 -9.47
C VAL A 164 42.95 -66.13 -9.47
N ASP A 165 44.06 -65.40 -9.60
CA ASP A 165 44.03 -63.94 -9.64
C ASP A 165 43.31 -63.42 -10.90
N ARG A 166 43.45 -64.11 -12.05
CA ARG A 166 42.66 -63.85 -13.27
C ARG A 166 41.16 -64.06 -13.05
N LEU A 167 40.76 -65.15 -12.38
CA LEU A 167 39.35 -65.44 -12.08
C LEU A 167 38.77 -64.47 -11.05
N LYS A 168 39.53 -64.07 -10.03
CA LYS A 168 39.14 -63.00 -9.10
C LYS A 168 38.88 -61.70 -9.86
N ALA A 169 39.77 -61.31 -10.77
CA ALA A 169 39.57 -60.14 -11.61
C ALA A 169 38.31 -60.26 -12.47
N ARG A 170 38.02 -61.45 -13.03
CA ARG A 170 36.79 -61.71 -13.78
C ARG A 170 35.53 -61.58 -12.92
N VAL A 171 35.52 -62.08 -11.68
CA VAL A 171 34.41 -61.87 -10.73
C VAL A 171 34.20 -60.38 -10.45
N GLN A 172 35.27 -59.63 -10.22
CA GLN A 172 35.18 -58.18 -9.99
C GLN A 172 34.62 -57.46 -11.22
N ALA A 173 35.06 -57.81 -12.42
CA ALA A 173 34.55 -57.26 -13.68
C ALA A 173 33.06 -57.59 -13.89
N ALA A 174 32.64 -58.84 -13.65
CA ALA A 174 31.24 -59.25 -13.75
C ALA A 174 30.36 -58.55 -12.71
N ASN A 175 30.88 -58.32 -11.50
CA ASN A 175 30.17 -57.58 -10.46
C ASN A 175 29.98 -56.11 -10.86
N ALA A 176 31.00 -55.48 -11.44
CA ALA A 176 30.91 -54.13 -11.99
C ALA A 176 29.91 -54.05 -13.16
N ALA A 177 29.90 -55.05 -14.04
CA ALA A 177 28.94 -55.14 -15.15
C ALA A 177 27.50 -55.26 -14.63
N LEU A 178 27.25 -56.09 -13.61
CA LEU A 178 25.95 -56.19 -12.94
C LEU A 178 25.51 -54.85 -12.34
N ALA A 179 26.40 -54.15 -11.64
CA ALA A 179 26.10 -52.83 -11.09
C ALA A 179 25.74 -51.82 -12.19
N GLY A 180 26.44 -51.84 -13.33
CA GLY A 180 26.13 -51.04 -14.52
C GLY A 180 24.76 -51.37 -15.14
N ALA A 181 24.43 -52.65 -15.26
CA ALA A 181 23.12 -53.09 -15.75
C ALA A 181 21.97 -52.65 -14.81
N GLN A 182 22.17 -52.77 -13.50
CA GLN A 182 21.19 -52.29 -12.51
C GLN A 182 21.01 -50.77 -12.57
N ALA A 183 22.08 -50.01 -12.78
CA ALA A 183 22.00 -48.57 -12.98
C ALA A 183 21.17 -48.20 -14.23
N ARG A 184 21.32 -48.98 -15.32
CA ARG A 184 20.52 -48.81 -16.53
C ARG A 184 19.03 -49.09 -16.28
N VAL A 185 18.69 -50.14 -15.53
CA VAL A 185 17.29 -50.40 -15.11
C VAL A 185 16.71 -49.22 -14.33
N ARG A 186 17.45 -48.68 -13.35
CA ARG A 186 17.00 -47.51 -12.58
C ARG A 186 16.72 -46.30 -13.48
N SER A 187 17.58 -46.04 -14.46
CA SER A 187 17.38 -44.97 -15.44
C SER A 187 16.10 -45.18 -16.27
N ARG A 188 15.89 -46.39 -16.82
CA ARG A 188 14.67 -46.70 -17.60
C ARG A 188 13.40 -46.71 -16.77
N ALA A 189 13.48 -47.06 -15.49
CA ALA A 189 12.34 -46.99 -14.57
C ALA A 189 11.87 -45.53 -14.37
N LEU A 190 12.82 -44.59 -14.27
CA LEU A 190 12.50 -43.15 -14.22
C LEU A 190 11.86 -42.66 -15.52
N ASP A 191 12.32 -43.12 -16.68
CA ASP A 191 11.69 -42.78 -17.97
C ASP A 191 10.21 -43.18 -17.99
N VAL A 192 9.87 -44.37 -17.46
CA VAL A 192 8.47 -44.84 -17.32
C VAL A 192 7.69 -43.99 -16.32
N GLU A 193 8.28 -43.60 -15.20
CA GLU A 193 7.64 -42.71 -14.21
C GLU A 193 7.31 -41.34 -14.83
N PHE A 194 8.26 -40.78 -15.58
CA PHE A 194 8.10 -39.48 -16.24
C PHE A 194 7.12 -39.49 -17.42
N ALA A 195 6.72 -40.66 -17.91
CA ALA A 195 5.62 -40.77 -18.87
C ALA A 195 4.28 -40.28 -18.26
N THR A 196 4.13 -40.29 -16.92
CA THR A 196 3.02 -39.61 -16.24
C THR A 196 3.47 -38.25 -15.72
N VAL A 197 3.07 -37.18 -16.40
CA VAL A 197 3.38 -35.81 -15.98
C VAL A 197 2.45 -35.44 -14.82
N ARG A 198 3.04 -35.15 -13.65
CA ARG A 198 2.33 -34.80 -12.42
C ARG A 198 2.51 -33.33 -12.08
N ALA A 199 1.55 -32.77 -11.34
CA ALA A 199 1.63 -31.41 -10.83
C ALA A 199 2.78 -31.25 -9.81
N PRO A 200 3.79 -30.41 -10.06
CA PRO A 200 4.89 -30.18 -9.11
C PRO A 200 4.45 -29.40 -7.86
N ILE A 201 3.41 -28.57 -7.99
CA ILE A 201 2.82 -27.79 -6.91
C ILE A 201 1.29 -27.87 -6.97
N GLY A 202 0.64 -27.61 -5.83
CA GLY A 202 -0.81 -27.37 -5.79
C GLY A 202 -1.14 -25.94 -6.18
N GLY A 203 -2.29 -25.73 -6.81
CA GLY A 203 -2.71 -24.41 -7.26
C GLY A 203 -3.76 -24.46 -8.36
N ARG A 204 -4.01 -23.32 -8.99
CA ARG A 204 -4.87 -23.23 -10.16
C ARG A 204 -4.07 -23.50 -11.42
N ILE A 205 -4.51 -24.49 -12.19
CA ILE A 205 -3.92 -24.82 -13.49
C ILE A 205 -4.46 -23.88 -14.55
N SER A 206 -3.62 -23.51 -15.51
CA SER A 206 -4.02 -22.71 -16.68
C SER A 206 -4.75 -23.57 -17.71
N ASP A 207 -5.00 -22.99 -18.87
CA ASP A 207 -5.32 -23.68 -20.10
C ASP A 207 -4.33 -24.80 -20.44
N ARG A 208 -4.81 -25.83 -21.13
CA ARG A 208 -3.93 -26.79 -21.79
C ARG A 208 -3.34 -26.13 -23.04
N ARG A 209 -2.02 -26.23 -23.23
CA ARG A 209 -1.35 -25.74 -24.44
C ARG A 209 -1.26 -26.80 -25.53
N ILE A 210 -1.51 -28.07 -25.17
CA ILE A 210 -1.36 -29.23 -26.03
C ILE A 210 -2.53 -30.19 -25.77
N ASP A 211 -3.15 -30.67 -26.84
CA ASP A 211 -4.19 -31.71 -26.79
C ASP A 211 -3.66 -33.13 -26.89
N ALA A 212 -4.48 -34.09 -26.49
CA ALA A 212 -4.22 -35.51 -26.70
C ALA A 212 -4.07 -35.82 -28.21
N GLY A 213 -3.13 -36.70 -28.53
CA GLY A 213 -2.72 -37.03 -29.90
C GLY A 213 -1.50 -36.26 -30.39
N ASN A 214 -1.14 -35.13 -29.78
CA ASN A 214 0.03 -34.36 -30.18
C ASN A 214 1.34 -34.95 -29.65
N LEU A 215 2.41 -34.73 -30.41
CA LEU A 215 3.77 -35.10 -30.01
C LEU A 215 4.41 -33.97 -29.20
N VAL A 216 5.02 -34.30 -28.06
CA VAL A 216 5.73 -33.35 -27.21
C VAL A 216 7.21 -33.71 -27.12
N ALA A 217 8.04 -32.67 -27.00
CA ALA A 217 9.48 -32.81 -26.82
C ALA A 217 9.86 -32.51 -25.37
N ALA A 218 10.68 -33.39 -24.79
CA ALA A 218 11.37 -33.12 -23.54
C ALA A 218 12.45 -32.06 -23.72
N GLY A 219 12.65 -31.26 -22.68
CA GLY A 219 13.74 -30.29 -22.63
C GLY A 219 13.57 -29.31 -21.49
N ASP A 220 14.69 -28.76 -21.04
CA ASP A 220 14.71 -27.71 -20.03
C ASP A 220 14.48 -26.34 -20.69
N GLY A 221 13.77 -25.45 -19.98
CA GLY A 221 13.49 -24.09 -20.44
C GLY A 221 12.71 -24.05 -21.76
N ALA A 222 13.17 -23.23 -22.70
CA ALA A 222 12.49 -22.98 -23.98
C ALA A 222 12.54 -24.17 -24.96
N ALA A 223 13.39 -25.18 -24.72
CA ALA A 223 13.53 -26.32 -25.62
C ALA A 223 12.43 -27.39 -25.44
N GLY A 224 11.89 -27.52 -24.23
CA GLY A 224 10.79 -28.45 -23.95
C GLY A 224 9.44 -27.86 -24.34
N THR A 225 8.48 -28.69 -24.74
CA THR A 225 7.11 -28.22 -25.03
C THR A 225 6.42 -27.76 -23.74
N LEU A 226 5.90 -26.53 -23.70
CA LEU A 226 5.09 -26.04 -22.58
C LEU A 226 3.72 -26.73 -22.62
N LEU A 227 3.36 -27.47 -21.57
CA LEU A 227 2.07 -28.16 -21.51
C LEU A 227 0.99 -27.30 -20.86
N THR A 228 1.33 -26.65 -19.74
CA THR A 228 0.46 -25.74 -18.99
C THR A 228 1.27 -25.02 -17.90
N THR A 229 0.64 -24.11 -17.16
CA THR A 229 1.24 -23.40 -16.02
C THR A 229 0.36 -23.58 -14.79
N ILE A 230 0.96 -23.77 -13.62
CA ILE A 230 0.25 -23.85 -12.34
C ILE A 230 0.67 -22.66 -11.47
N ASN A 231 -0.33 -21.93 -10.99
CA ASN A 231 -0.13 -20.82 -10.06
C ASN A 231 -0.65 -21.20 -8.68
N ALA A 232 0.21 -21.16 -7.67
CA ALA A 232 -0.19 -21.27 -6.27
C ALA A 232 -0.90 -19.97 -5.85
N LEU A 233 -2.18 -20.08 -5.52
CA LEU A 233 -3.05 -18.94 -5.21
C LEU A 233 -3.21 -18.66 -3.72
N ASP A 234 -2.87 -19.61 -2.85
CA ASP A 234 -2.98 -19.49 -1.40
C ASP A 234 -1.68 -19.94 -0.72
N PRO A 235 -1.00 -19.07 0.04
CA PRO A 235 -1.24 -17.63 0.14
C PRO A 235 -0.89 -16.89 -1.18
N ILE A 236 -1.32 -15.63 -1.30
CA ILE A 236 -1.03 -14.76 -2.45
C ILE A 236 -0.15 -13.58 -2.04
N TYR A 237 0.69 -13.12 -2.96
CA TYR A 237 1.49 -11.92 -2.77
C TYR A 237 0.78 -10.68 -3.31
N PHE A 238 1.10 -9.55 -2.71
CA PHE A 238 0.78 -8.24 -3.26
C PHE A 238 2.08 -7.43 -3.37
N SER A 239 2.52 -7.21 -4.60
CA SER A 239 3.72 -6.44 -4.91
C SER A 239 3.37 -4.97 -5.15
N PHE A 240 4.17 -4.07 -4.58
CA PHE A 240 3.98 -2.64 -4.74
C PHE A 240 5.32 -1.92 -4.68
N ASP A 241 5.38 -0.74 -5.29
CA ASP A 241 6.56 0.11 -5.28
C ASP A 241 6.29 1.35 -4.42
N GLY A 242 7.17 1.59 -3.45
CA GLY A 242 7.09 2.75 -2.56
C GLY A 242 8.14 3.80 -2.91
N SER A 243 7.81 5.10 -2.75
CA SER A 243 8.81 6.15 -2.94
C SER A 243 9.89 6.12 -1.85
N GLU A 244 11.12 6.51 -2.19
CA GLU A 244 12.23 6.59 -1.25
C GLU A 244 11.89 7.43 -0.01
N ALA A 245 11.21 8.56 -0.18
CA ALA A 245 10.83 9.44 0.93
C ALA A 245 9.90 8.73 1.94
N LEU A 246 8.92 7.97 1.45
CA LEU A 246 8.00 7.20 2.29
C LEU A 246 8.70 6.01 2.94
N PHE A 247 9.61 5.35 2.23
CA PHE A 247 10.45 4.28 2.79
C PHE A 247 11.35 4.78 3.92
N LEU A 248 12.03 5.92 3.74
CA LEU A 248 12.87 6.54 4.77
C LEU A 248 12.04 6.93 6.00
N LYS A 249 10.82 7.43 5.81
CA LYS A 249 9.87 7.71 6.91
C LYS A 249 9.51 6.43 7.67
N ALA A 250 9.16 5.36 6.96
CA ALA A 250 8.82 4.06 7.56
C ALA A 250 10.01 3.45 8.31
N LYS A 251 11.22 3.51 7.73
CA LYS A 251 12.46 3.02 8.33
C LYS A 251 12.82 3.76 9.62
N ARG A 252 12.67 5.09 9.65
CA ARG A 252 12.85 5.89 10.88
C ARG A 252 11.80 5.58 11.94
N ALA A 253 10.59 5.19 11.53
CA ALA A 253 9.50 4.80 12.41
C ALA A 253 9.57 3.33 12.88
N ASN A 254 10.64 2.59 12.53
CA ASN A 254 10.77 1.15 12.76
C ASN A 254 9.58 0.32 12.24
N ALA A 255 8.89 0.80 11.21
CA ALA A 255 7.88 0.03 10.50
C ALA A 255 8.63 -0.98 9.60
N GLY A 256 8.83 -2.19 10.14
CA GLY A 256 9.55 -3.28 9.49
C GLY A 256 8.64 -4.42 9.04
N GLN A 257 9.25 -5.57 8.74
CA GLN A 257 8.54 -6.81 8.43
C GLN A 257 7.47 -7.12 9.49
N GLY A 258 6.32 -7.62 9.05
CA GLY A 258 5.16 -7.90 9.90
C GLY A 258 4.21 -6.72 10.09
N ALA A 259 4.50 -5.54 9.54
CA ALA A 259 3.57 -4.41 9.54
C ALA A 259 2.24 -4.80 8.88
N PRO A 260 1.08 -4.48 9.50
CA PRO A 260 -0.21 -4.84 8.93
C PRO A 260 -0.47 -4.05 7.66
N VAL A 261 -0.97 -4.76 6.65
CA VAL A 261 -1.46 -4.16 5.41
C VAL A 261 -2.94 -4.45 5.25
N GLU A 262 -3.64 -3.50 4.66
CA GLU A 262 -5.00 -3.71 4.21
C GLU A 262 -5.12 -3.30 2.76
N ILE A 263 -5.87 -4.07 1.96
CA ILE A 263 -6.02 -3.87 0.52
C ILE A 263 -7.50 -3.79 0.20
N LYS A 264 -7.83 -2.88 -0.72
CA LYS A 264 -9.12 -2.80 -1.38
C LYS A 264 -8.96 -3.01 -2.88
N LEU A 265 -9.90 -3.71 -3.48
CA LEU A 265 -10.03 -3.80 -4.94
C LEU A 265 -10.73 -2.54 -5.49
N GLN A 266 -10.78 -2.42 -6.81
CA GLN A 266 -11.31 -1.22 -7.48
C GLN A 266 -12.83 -1.08 -7.33
N ASP A 267 -13.55 -2.19 -7.19
CA ASP A 267 -14.99 -2.28 -6.99
C ASP A 267 -15.39 -2.20 -5.50
N GLU A 268 -14.42 -2.22 -4.58
CA GLU A 268 -14.65 -2.21 -3.14
C GLU A 268 -14.54 -0.79 -2.56
N SER A 269 -15.54 -0.40 -1.76
CA SER A 269 -15.52 0.89 -1.05
C SER A 269 -14.60 0.89 0.17
N GLY A 270 -14.30 -0.28 0.74
CA GLY A 270 -13.50 -0.44 1.95
C GLY A 270 -12.36 -1.45 1.81
N TYR A 271 -11.41 -1.40 2.74
CA TYR A 271 -10.28 -2.32 2.78
C TYR A 271 -10.70 -3.65 3.42
N ARG A 272 -11.02 -4.64 2.57
CA ARG A 272 -11.48 -5.96 2.98
C ARG A 272 -10.34 -6.95 3.22
N TRP A 273 -9.29 -6.86 2.41
CA TRP A 273 -8.23 -7.85 2.36
C TRP A 273 -7.12 -7.48 3.33
N LYS A 274 -6.77 -8.38 4.24
CA LYS A 274 -5.77 -8.12 5.28
C LYS A 274 -4.55 -9.00 5.08
N GLY A 275 -3.38 -8.42 5.30
CA GLY A 275 -2.10 -9.09 5.15
C GLY A 275 -1.03 -8.52 6.05
N THR A 276 0.17 -8.98 5.81
CA THR A 276 1.37 -8.49 6.49
C THR A 276 2.46 -8.20 5.47
N LEU A 277 3.22 -7.14 5.71
CA LEU A 277 4.44 -6.87 4.96
C LEU A 277 5.44 -8.01 5.22
N ASP A 278 5.80 -8.73 4.16
CA ASP A 278 6.71 -9.89 4.21
C ASP A 278 8.14 -9.48 3.85
N PHE A 279 8.27 -8.70 2.78
CA PHE A 279 9.56 -8.38 2.20
C PHE A 279 9.62 -6.92 1.73
N THR A 280 10.79 -6.32 1.92
CA THR A 280 11.19 -5.07 1.30
C THR A 280 12.54 -5.30 0.64
N ASP A 281 12.68 -4.83 -0.59
CA ASP A 281 13.90 -5.01 -1.36
C ASP A 281 15.10 -4.34 -0.67
N ASN A 282 16.31 -4.83 -0.96
CA ASN A 282 17.54 -4.28 -0.42
C ASN A 282 18.13 -3.15 -1.28
N GLY A 283 17.61 -2.98 -2.51
CA GLY A 283 18.00 -1.94 -3.45
C GLY A 283 16.84 -1.06 -3.86
N LEU A 284 17.12 0.22 -4.11
CA LEU A 284 16.20 1.11 -4.81
C LEU A 284 16.43 0.95 -6.31
N ASP A 285 15.35 1.06 -7.09
CA ASP A 285 15.48 1.18 -8.54
C ASP A 285 15.98 2.60 -8.88
N PRO A 286 17.21 2.76 -9.42
CA PRO A 286 17.80 4.06 -9.71
C PRO A 286 17.07 4.81 -10.82
N ARG A 287 16.24 4.14 -11.64
CA ARG A 287 15.47 4.79 -12.70
C ARG A 287 14.21 5.47 -12.18
N SER A 288 13.56 4.87 -11.20
CA SER A 288 12.27 5.32 -10.68
C SER A 288 12.35 5.97 -9.29
N GLY A 289 13.44 5.78 -8.55
CA GLY A 289 13.57 6.24 -7.17
C GLY A 289 12.58 5.55 -6.22
N THR A 290 12.19 4.32 -6.57
CA THR A 290 11.24 3.51 -5.79
C THR A 290 11.91 2.28 -5.20
N ILE A 291 11.32 1.75 -4.14
CA ILE A 291 11.71 0.49 -3.51
C ILE A 291 10.57 -0.51 -3.65
N ARG A 292 10.89 -1.70 -4.15
CA ARG A 292 9.90 -2.77 -4.26
C ARG A 292 9.65 -3.37 -2.89
N ALA A 293 8.39 -3.61 -2.59
CA ALA A 293 7.98 -4.30 -1.38
C ALA A 293 6.86 -5.29 -1.70
N ARG A 294 6.68 -6.24 -0.79
CA ARG A 294 5.75 -7.35 -0.95
C ARG A 294 5.05 -7.65 0.36
N ALA A 295 3.72 -7.69 0.30
CA ALA A 295 2.89 -8.21 1.36
C ALA A 295 2.41 -9.63 1.03
N VAL A 296 2.08 -10.39 2.07
CA VAL A 296 1.48 -11.72 1.97
C VAL A 296 0.07 -11.71 2.56
N LEU A 297 -0.87 -12.35 1.85
CA LEU A 297 -2.28 -12.43 2.20
C LEU A 297 -2.78 -13.87 2.06
N GLN A 298 -3.73 -14.24 2.92
CA GLN A 298 -4.45 -15.51 2.80
C GLN A 298 -5.55 -15.38 1.74
N ASN A 299 -5.69 -16.35 0.86
CA ASN A 299 -6.65 -16.37 -0.25
C ASN A 299 -7.40 -17.71 -0.30
N LYS A 300 -8.03 -18.07 0.82
CA LYS A 300 -8.67 -19.38 1.02
C LYS A 300 -9.74 -19.70 -0.02
N ASP A 301 -10.51 -18.69 -0.42
CA ASP A 301 -11.58 -18.83 -1.42
C ASP A 301 -11.05 -18.75 -2.86
N MET A 302 -9.74 -18.53 -3.04
CA MET A 302 -9.07 -18.38 -4.34
C MET A 302 -9.69 -17.31 -5.24
N PHE A 303 -10.32 -16.30 -4.62
CA PHE A 303 -10.95 -15.18 -5.32
C PHE A 303 -9.90 -14.25 -5.92
N LEU A 304 -8.84 -13.95 -5.16
CA LEU A 304 -7.77 -13.08 -5.63
C LEU A 304 -6.97 -13.81 -6.71
N THR A 305 -6.90 -13.20 -7.89
CA THR A 305 -6.21 -13.76 -9.05
C THR A 305 -4.92 -12.96 -9.32
N PRO A 306 -3.79 -13.63 -9.62
CA PRO A 306 -2.56 -12.96 -10.01
C PRO A 306 -2.80 -12.02 -11.21
N GLY A 307 -2.25 -10.81 -11.13
CA GLY A 307 -2.44 -9.74 -12.11
C GLY A 307 -3.52 -8.73 -11.76
N MET A 308 -4.41 -9.02 -10.80
CA MET A 308 -5.37 -8.04 -10.29
C MET A 308 -4.65 -6.86 -9.65
N PHE A 309 -5.24 -5.67 -9.78
CA PHE A 309 -4.77 -4.46 -9.13
C PHE A 309 -5.51 -4.21 -7.82
N GLY A 310 -4.82 -3.59 -6.87
CA GLY A 310 -5.43 -3.14 -5.63
C GLY A 310 -4.79 -1.86 -5.12
N ASN A 311 -5.52 -1.18 -4.25
CA ASN A 311 -5.00 -0.08 -3.46
C ASN A 311 -4.74 -0.63 -2.05
N MET A 312 -3.49 -0.61 -1.65
CA MET A 312 -3.05 -1.07 -0.34
C MET A 312 -2.80 0.13 0.56
N ARG A 313 -3.09 -0.01 1.84
CA ARG A 313 -2.58 0.85 2.89
C ARG A 313 -1.67 0.06 3.81
N LEU A 314 -0.51 0.62 4.12
CA LEU A 314 0.47 0.06 5.03
C LEU A 314 0.48 0.88 6.33
N ALA A 315 0.40 0.21 7.47
CA ALA A 315 0.51 0.91 8.75
C ALA A 315 1.96 1.39 8.96
N THR A 316 2.16 2.71 8.97
CA THR A 316 3.46 3.31 9.26
C THR A 316 3.60 3.62 10.74
N GLY A 317 4.21 2.66 11.46
CA GLY A 317 4.70 2.83 12.82
C GLY A 317 3.67 2.51 13.91
N ALA A 318 4.06 2.80 15.16
CA ALA A 318 3.22 2.60 16.33
C ALA A 318 2.00 3.55 16.31
N LYS A 319 0.96 3.17 17.05
CA LYS A 319 -0.18 4.04 17.28
C LYS A 319 0.28 5.37 17.92
N VAL A 320 -0.25 6.48 17.42
CA VAL A 320 0.06 7.82 17.93
C VAL A 320 -1.17 8.44 18.57
N ASN A 321 -0.98 9.09 19.71
CA ASN A 321 -2.02 9.92 20.32
C ASN A 321 -2.17 11.19 19.49
N ALA A 322 -3.23 11.24 18.68
CA ALA A 322 -3.55 12.35 17.83
C ALA A 322 -4.67 13.20 18.42
N LEU A 323 -4.61 14.50 18.17
CA LEU A 323 -5.74 15.40 18.36
C LEU A 323 -6.50 15.50 17.04
N LEU A 324 -7.79 15.18 17.07
CA LEU A 324 -8.66 15.19 15.91
C LEU A 324 -9.66 16.34 15.98
N VAL A 325 -9.84 17.02 14.85
CA VAL A 325 -10.82 18.10 14.65
C VAL A 325 -11.60 17.86 13.36
N PRO A 326 -12.85 18.33 13.25
CA PRO A 326 -13.59 18.31 11.98
C PRO A 326 -12.80 19.04 10.89
N ASP A 327 -12.74 18.49 9.67
CA ASP A 327 -12.01 19.14 8.58
C ASP A 327 -12.60 20.52 8.22
N THR A 328 -13.92 20.69 8.46
CA THR A 328 -14.65 21.95 8.30
C THR A 328 -14.19 23.08 9.23
N ALA A 329 -13.49 22.76 10.33
CA ALA A 329 -13.00 23.74 11.29
C ALA A 329 -11.71 24.44 10.82
N ILE A 330 -11.03 23.90 9.79
CA ILE A 330 -9.71 24.36 9.36
C ILE A 330 -9.86 25.52 8.38
N GLN A 331 -9.19 26.63 8.69
CA GLN A 331 -9.10 27.77 7.79
C GLN A 331 -7.76 27.78 7.06
N THR A 332 -7.81 28.20 5.79
CA THR A 332 -6.61 28.43 4.99
C THR A 332 -6.43 29.93 4.85
N ASP A 333 -5.32 30.44 5.37
CA ASP A 333 -4.89 31.83 5.19
C ASP A 333 -3.61 31.84 4.37
N GLN A 334 -3.74 32.18 3.09
CA GLN A 334 -2.70 32.04 2.08
C GLN A 334 -2.12 30.60 2.08
N THR A 335 -0.87 30.44 2.51
CA THR A 335 -0.18 29.14 2.58
C THR A 335 -0.32 28.49 3.97
N ARG A 336 -0.77 29.22 4.98
CA ARG A 336 -0.84 28.74 6.38
C ARG A 336 -2.18 28.09 6.66
N LYS A 337 -2.16 27.01 7.44
CA LYS A 337 -3.36 26.34 7.96
C LYS A 337 -3.56 26.79 9.40
N LEU A 338 -4.75 27.29 9.70
CA LEU A 338 -5.11 27.89 10.98
C LEU A 338 -6.31 27.17 11.58
N LEU A 339 -6.31 27.04 12.91
CA LEU A 339 -7.50 26.74 13.69
C LEU A 339 -7.82 27.94 14.57
N LEU A 340 -9.10 28.30 14.62
CA LEU A 340 -9.58 29.32 15.52
C LEU A 340 -9.86 28.69 16.89
N THR A 341 -9.20 29.22 17.92
CA THR A 341 -9.40 28.81 19.31
C THR A 341 -10.01 29.94 20.13
N VAL A 342 -10.75 29.64 21.18
CA VAL A 342 -11.37 30.66 22.05
C VAL A 342 -10.71 30.68 23.43
N GLY A 343 -10.04 31.79 23.74
CA GLY A 343 -9.43 32.08 25.04
C GLY A 343 -10.48 32.16 26.15
N LYS A 344 -10.07 32.03 27.42
CA LYS A 344 -11.01 32.02 28.58
C LYS A 344 -11.89 33.27 28.67
N ASP A 345 -11.40 34.38 28.13
CA ASP A 345 -12.02 35.70 28.02
C ASP A 345 -13.01 35.85 26.84
N GLY A 346 -13.22 34.78 26.06
CA GLY A 346 -14.11 34.78 24.89
C GLY A 346 -13.47 35.32 23.61
N THR A 347 -12.16 35.60 23.63
CA THR A 347 -11.44 36.15 22.49
C THR A 347 -10.99 35.04 21.53
N VAL A 348 -11.18 35.25 20.23
CA VAL A 348 -10.73 34.32 19.17
C VAL A 348 -9.23 34.49 18.91
N VAL A 349 -8.47 33.42 19.11
CA VAL A 349 -7.03 33.34 18.88
C VAL A 349 -6.76 32.36 17.72
N PRO A 350 -6.25 32.83 16.58
CA PRO A 350 -5.83 31.95 15.50
C PRO A 350 -4.54 31.23 15.90
N LYS A 351 -4.53 29.90 15.80
CA LYS A 351 -3.33 29.09 15.98
C LYS A 351 -2.92 28.44 14.67
N GLN A 352 -1.66 28.60 14.29
CA GLN A 352 -1.11 27.90 13.14
C GLN A 352 -0.90 26.43 13.49
N VAL A 353 -1.36 25.56 12.60
CA VAL A 353 -1.31 24.11 12.80
C VAL A 353 -0.65 23.37 11.66
N VAL A 354 -0.05 22.25 12.00
CA VAL A 354 0.47 21.28 11.03
C VAL A 354 -0.56 20.15 10.90
N LEU A 355 -1.12 20.01 9.70
CA LEU A 355 -2.16 19.02 9.43
C LEU A 355 -1.58 17.61 9.20
N GLY A 356 -2.37 16.61 9.53
CA GLY A 356 -2.15 15.19 9.28
C GLY A 356 -3.21 14.60 8.34
N PRO A 357 -3.29 13.25 8.24
CA PRO A 357 -4.32 12.59 7.45
C PRO A 357 -5.73 12.77 8.04
N VAL A 358 -6.76 12.52 7.23
CA VAL A 358 -8.16 12.43 7.70
C VAL A 358 -8.44 10.99 8.12
N ILE A 359 -9.07 10.81 9.27
CA ILE A 359 -9.47 9.51 9.82
C ILE A 359 -10.91 9.64 10.35
N ASP A 360 -11.83 8.84 9.83
CA ASP A 360 -13.27 8.86 10.18
C ASP A 360 -13.91 10.25 10.06
N GLY A 361 -13.63 10.96 8.96
CA GLY A 361 -14.13 12.32 8.71
C GLY A 361 -13.47 13.43 9.55
N LEU A 362 -12.53 13.08 10.44
CA LEU A 362 -11.81 14.04 11.28
C LEU A 362 -10.35 14.19 10.83
N ARG A 363 -9.85 15.42 10.78
CA ARG A 363 -8.45 15.73 10.48
C ARG A 363 -7.58 15.56 11.71
N VAL A 364 -6.51 14.78 11.58
CA VAL A 364 -5.44 14.71 12.58
C VAL A 364 -4.62 16.01 12.59
N ILE A 365 -4.35 16.57 13.76
CA ILE A 365 -3.45 17.71 13.94
C ILE A 365 -2.14 17.22 14.55
N ARG A 366 -1.01 17.43 13.84
CA ARG A 366 0.33 17.00 14.27
C ARG A 366 0.91 17.92 15.34
N SER A 367 0.70 19.22 15.21
CA SER A 367 1.16 20.24 16.16
C SER A 367 0.41 21.56 15.99
N GLY A 368 0.47 22.41 17.03
CA GLY A 368 -0.09 23.77 17.01
C GLY A 368 -1.27 24.00 17.96
N ILE A 369 -1.84 22.94 18.55
CA ILE A 369 -2.92 23.01 19.55
C ILE A 369 -2.65 22.07 20.73
N ALA A 370 -3.20 22.42 21.89
CA ALA A 370 -3.19 21.63 23.10
C ALA A 370 -4.52 20.86 23.26
N PRO A 371 -4.54 19.72 24.01
CA PRO A 371 -5.77 18.97 24.26
C PRO A 371 -6.87 19.77 24.97
N THR A 372 -6.48 20.81 25.72
CA THR A 372 -7.39 21.67 26.49
C THR A 372 -7.90 22.87 25.70
N ASP A 373 -7.42 23.09 24.47
CA ASP A 373 -7.83 24.23 23.65
C ASP A 373 -9.30 24.12 23.24
N ARG A 374 -10.03 25.24 23.22
CA ARG A 374 -11.41 25.29 22.74
C ARG A 374 -11.42 25.66 21.27
N VAL A 375 -11.51 24.68 20.38
CA VAL A 375 -11.48 24.88 18.92
C VAL A 375 -12.89 25.21 18.42
N VAL A 376 -13.01 26.24 17.58
CA VAL A 376 -14.27 26.60 16.92
C VAL A 376 -14.58 25.57 15.84
N ILE A 377 -15.68 24.83 16.00
CA ILE A 377 -16.09 23.75 15.08
C ILE A 377 -17.22 24.17 14.14
N VAL A 378 -18.08 25.10 14.56
CA VAL A 378 -19.19 25.65 13.76
C VAL A 378 -19.23 27.16 13.96
N GLY A 379 -19.49 27.91 12.87
CA GLY A 379 -19.50 29.36 12.89
C GLY A 379 -18.13 30.00 12.68
N THR A 380 -17.18 29.28 12.08
CA THR A 380 -15.83 29.79 11.78
C THR A 380 -15.85 31.06 10.91
N GLN A 381 -16.88 31.25 10.07
CA GLN A 381 -17.08 32.47 9.28
C GLN A 381 -17.43 33.69 10.13
N MET A 382 -18.03 33.49 11.30
CA MET A 382 -18.45 34.55 12.23
C MET A 382 -17.39 34.84 13.30
N ALA A 383 -16.39 33.96 13.44
CA ALA A 383 -15.27 34.11 14.36
C ALA A 383 -14.11 34.87 13.70
N ALA A 384 -14.14 36.20 13.78
CA ALA A 384 -13.01 37.01 13.34
C ALA A 384 -11.82 36.91 14.32
N PRO A 385 -10.56 36.73 13.86
CA PRO A 385 -9.38 36.78 14.72
C PRO A 385 -9.34 38.05 15.58
N GLY A 386 -9.13 37.91 16.89
CA GLY A 386 -9.12 39.01 17.86
C GLY A 386 -10.51 39.51 18.28
N GLY A 387 -11.59 39.02 17.65
CA GLY A 387 -12.97 39.34 18.04
C GLY A 387 -13.43 38.57 19.27
N LYS A 388 -14.46 39.10 19.96
CA LYS A 388 -15.17 38.40 21.04
C LYS A 388 -16.35 37.61 20.47
N VAL A 389 -16.45 36.34 20.85
CA VAL A 389 -17.53 35.43 20.45
C VAL A 389 -18.19 34.83 21.68
N ASP A 390 -19.49 34.53 21.57
CA ASP A 390 -20.18 33.74 22.57
C ASP A 390 -20.00 32.25 22.26
N ALA A 391 -19.24 31.55 23.10
CA ALA A 391 -18.80 30.19 22.84
C ALA A 391 -19.74 29.16 23.48
N LYS A 392 -20.56 28.51 22.67
CA LYS A 392 -21.42 27.38 23.09
C LYS A 392 -20.66 26.07 22.98
N ALA A 393 -20.87 25.16 23.93
CA ALA A 393 -20.26 23.83 23.88
C ALA A 393 -20.86 23.02 22.72
N GLY A 394 -20.00 22.50 21.86
CA GLY A 394 -20.32 21.51 20.84
C GLY A 394 -19.63 20.18 21.12
N LYS A 395 -19.89 19.16 20.28
CA LYS A 395 -19.28 17.84 20.41
C LYS A 395 -18.66 17.42 19.07
N ILE A 396 -17.38 17.03 19.11
CA ILE A 396 -16.73 16.37 17.98
C ILE A 396 -17.05 14.88 18.07
N ALA A 397 -17.74 14.35 17.07
CA ALA A 397 -17.97 12.92 16.90
C ALA A 397 -17.34 12.47 15.57
N PRO A 398 -16.73 11.28 15.49
CA PRO A 398 -16.29 10.72 14.22
C PRO A 398 -17.50 10.53 13.30
N ASP A 399 -17.37 10.99 12.07
CA ASP A 399 -18.36 10.75 11.04
C ASP A 399 -18.08 9.35 10.47
N ILE A 400 -18.59 8.34 11.19
CA ILE A 400 -18.69 6.99 10.64
C ILE A 400 -19.87 7.05 9.68
N ALA A 401 -19.66 7.70 8.53
CA ALA A 401 -20.66 7.78 7.49
C ALA A 401 -21.08 6.34 7.16
N GLN A 402 -22.33 6.04 7.52
CA GLN A 402 -23.08 4.97 6.90
C GLN A 402 -22.87 5.07 5.39
N ALA A 403 -22.62 3.93 4.75
CA ALA A 403 -22.53 3.83 3.31
C ALA A 403 -23.58 4.73 2.66
N PRO A 404 -23.25 5.48 1.58
CA PRO A 404 -24.26 6.25 0.88
C PRO A 404 -25.42 5.31 0.59
N GLN A 405 -26.59 5.58 1.18
CA GLN A 405 -27.82 4.97 0.70
C GLN A 405 -27.89 5.37 -0.77
N ALA A 406 -27.75 4.38 -1.64
CA ALA A 406 -27.91 4.58 -3.07
C ALA A 406 -29.30 5.19 -3.26
N ASP A 407 -29.32 6.47 -3.64
CA ASP A 407 -30.51 7.11 -4.14
C ASP A 407 -31.05 6.23 -5.27
N SER A 408 -32.18 5.60 -4.98
CA SER A 408 -32.93 4.76 -5.89
C SER A 408 -33.67 5.67 -6.86
N ALA A 409 -32.96 6.30 -7.81
CA ALA A 409 -33.57 6.92 -8.98
C ALA A 409 -32.53 7.35 -10.02
N MET A 410 -32.01 6.41 -10.80
CA MET A 410 -31.72 6.66 -12.23
C MET A 410 -31.66 5.32 -12.96
N ALA A 411 -32.71 5.04 -13.73
CA ALA A 411 -32.75 3.91 -14.65
C ALA A 411 -31.65 4.08 -15.74
N PRO A 412 -30.88 3.03 -16.07
CA PRO A 412 -30.02 3.08 -17.24
C PRO A 412 -30.88 2.96 -18.51
N ALA A 413 -30.90 4.03 -19.30
CA ALA A 413 -31.27 3.95 -20.71
C ALA A 413 -30.13 3.24 -21.47
N GLY A 414 -30.41 2.08 -22.03
CA GLY A 414 -29.45 1.31 -22.80
C GLY A 414 -29.91 -0.10 -23.14
N GLN A 415 -31.10 -0.26 -23.72
CA GLN A 415 -31.48 -1.52 -24.36
C GLN A 415 -30.68 -1.67 -25.66
N ALA A 416 -29.73 -2.60 -25.67
CA ALA A 416 -29.18 -3.16 -26.90
C ALA A 416 -30.26 -4.04 -27.55
N SER A 417 -30.88 -3.51 -28.59
CA SER A 417 -31.75 -4.27 -29.49
C SER A 417 -30.90 -5.23 -30.32
N PHE A 418 -31.08 -6.53 -30.11
CA PHE A 418 -30.65 -7.55 -31.06
C PHE A 418 -31.74 -7.68 -32.12
N ALA A 419 -31.47 -7.16 -33.32
CA ALA A 419 -32.24 -7.48 -34.51
C ALA A 419 -31.84 -8.87 -35.04
N ARG A 420 -32.86 -9.55 -35.57
CA ARG A 420 -32.92 -10.93 -36.06
C ARG A 420 -31.84 -11.35 -37.05
#